data_AF-B0CS12-F1
#
_entry.id   AF-B0CS12-F1
#
_cell.length_a   1.000
_cell.length_b   1.000
_cell.length_c   1.000
_cell.angle_alpha   90.00
_cell.angle_beta   90.00
_cell.angle_gamma   90.00
#
_symmetry.space_group_name_H-M   'P 1'
#
loop_
_entity.id
_entity.type
_entity.pdbx_description
1 polymer ?
#
loop_
_entity_poly.entity_id
_entity_poly.type
_entity_poly.pdbx_seq_one_letter_code
_entity_poly.pdbx_strand_id
1 'polypeptide(L)'
;MEEPPHPWIVPLVADPYSPETVTSRLKDLLDGKEVGDVPGLPKGDSRKIALYNVVRQLDLSLKPEAIDAVWHAVFSMANKLWWCRDDIADATYWWTEDYLPEAANDAIQEEDPDDDYGLVDGYDKRWIATALGAARLFSLEYGYSPWAWNSFIDGLELEPGSVISDSMRIGSCAQLLGAGQRLKLRIHGGGSRFEGPGPGGRYLKRQPPKTEQEKKQGEEFWQKVLKALEDQQQNAGEKAAAILQKTLEHLKADAPDMTSIEVANIIWPKSTST
;
A
#
# COMPACT_ATOMS: atom_id res chain seq x y z
N MET A 1 0.19 -13.25 18.89
CA MET A 1 -0.98 -14.08 18.55
C MET A 1 -1.63 -13.37 17.40
N GLU A 2 -1.50 -13.89 16.19
CA GLU A 2 -2.20 -13.35 15.02
C GLU A 2 -3.71 -13.44 15.30
N GLU A 3 -4.40 -12.31 15.22
CA GLU A 3 -5.86 -12.33 15.23
C GLU A 3 -6.33 -12.95 13.90
N PRO A 4 -7.31 -13.88 13.91
CA PRO A 4 -7.82 -14.45 12.67
C PRO A 4 -8.42 -13.35 11.79
N PRO A 5 -8.40 -13.51 10.45
CA PRO A 5 -9.01 -12.54 9.57
C PRO A 5 -10.48 -12.29 9.89
N HIS A 6 -10.93 -11.05 9.68
CA HIS A 6 -12.31 -10.67 9.96
C HIS A 6 -13.24 -11.58 9.14
N PRO A 7 -14.32 -12.15 9.71
CA PRO A 7 -15.23 -13.04 9.00
C PRO A 7 -15.89 -12.40 7.78
N TRP A 8 -15.83 -11.07 7.67
CA TRP A 8 -16.35 -10.32 6.53
C TRP A 8 -15.42 -10.31 5.32
N ILE A 9 -14.11 -10.56 5.47
CA ILE A 9 -13.15 -10.37 4.37
C ILE A 9 -13.45 -11.31 3.19
N VAL A 10 -13.62 -12.61 3.45
CA VAL A 10 -13.91 -13.60 2.41
C VAL A 10 -15.19 -13.27 1.62
N PRO A 11 -16.37 -13.05 2.25
CA PRO A 11 -17.59 -12.74 1.51
C PRO A 11 -17.54 -11.38 0.82
N LEU A 12 -16.75 -10.41 1.32
CA LEU A 12 -16.56 -9.12 0.65
C LEU A 12 -15.97 -9.29 -0.74
N VAL A 13 -14.93 -10.12 -0.88
CA VAL A 13 -14.13 -10.26 -2.12
C VAL A 13 -14.52 -11.47 -2.97
N ALA A 14 -15.56 -12.21 -2.58
CA ALA A 14 -16.05 -13.38 -3.31
C ALA A 14 -16.57 -13.04 -4.73
N ASP A 15 -16.60 -14.03 -5.63
CA ASP A 15 -17.18 -13.81 -6.95
C ASP A 15 -18.71 -13.63 -6.90
N PRO A 16 -19.31 -12.81 -7.80
CA PRO A 16 -18.63 -11.98 -8.80
C PRO A 16 -17.88 -10.80 -8.16
N TYR A 17 -16.61 -10.63 -8.50
CA TYR A 17 -15.73 -9.62 -7.92
C TYR A 17 -15.66 -8.33 -8.76
N SER A 18 -15.95 -7.19 -8.11
CA SER A 18 -15.62 -5.84 -8.59
C SER A 18 -15.48 -4.88 -7.40
N PRO A 19 -14.73 -3.76 -7.51
CA PRO A 19 -14.63 -2.76 -6.44
C PRO A 19 -15.98 -2.21 -5.95
N GLU A 20 -16.93 -2.03 -6.87
CA GLU A 20 -18.29 -1.59 -6.58
C GLU A 20 -19.04 -2.65 -5.78
N THR A 21 -18.84 -3.92 -6.13
CA THR A 21 -19.45 -5.06 -5.44
C THR A 21 -18.89 -5.20 -4.02
N VAL A 22 -17.57 -5.06 -3.84
CA VAL A 22 -16.94 -5.06 -2.49
C VAL A 22 -17.50 -3.92 -1.65
N THR A 23 -17.61 -2.72 -2.23
CA THR A 23 -18.16 -1.55 -1.53
C THR A 23 -19.63 -1.74 -1.16
N SER A 24 -20.44 -2.30 -2.07
CA SER A 24 -21.85 -2.59 -1.81
C SER A 24 -22.02 -3.62 -0.69
N ARG A 25 -21.24 -4.70 -0.72
CA ARG A 25 -21.27 -5.75 0.30
C ARG A 25 -20.86 -5.24 1.67
N LEU A 26 -19.81 -4.40 1.75
CA LEU A 26 -19.41 -3.78 3.02
C LEU A 26 -20.52 -2.90 3.57
N LYS A 27 -21.18 -2.12 2.70
CA LYS A 27 -22.33 -1.32 3.09
C LYS A 27 -23.47 -2.19 3.62
N ASP A 28 -23.80 -3.28 2.94
CA ASP A 28 -24.88 -4.18 3.35
C ASP A 28 -24.59 -4.83 4.71
N LEU A 29 -23.35 -5.28 4.95
CA LEU A 29 -22.91 -5.77 6.26
C LEU A 29 -23.04 -4.69 7.34
N LEU A 30 -22.60 -3.46 7.09
CA LEU A 30 -22.74 -2.34 8.04
C LEU A 30 -24.20 -1.92 8.29
N ASP A 31 -25.08 -2.17 7.32
CA ASP A 31 -26.53 -1.96 7.43
C ASP A 31 -27.25 -3.12 8.12
N GLY A 32 -26.51 -4.14 8.58
CA GLY A 32 -27.05 -5.30 9.30
C GLY A 32 -27.63 -6.39 8.40
N LYS A 33 -27.34 -6.35 7.10
CA LYS A 33 -27.74 -7.39 6.15
C LYS A 33 -26.69 -8.48 6.08
N GLU A 34 -27.15 -9.68 5.78
CA GLU A 34 -26.30 -10.83 5.47
C GLU A 34 -25.64 -10.67 4.09
N VAL A 35 -24.37 -11.08 3.99
CA VAL A 35 -23.64 -11.17 2.72
C VAL A 35 -22.93 -12.52 2.68
N GLY A 36 -23.26 -13.34 1.67
CA GLY A 36 -22.89 -14.76 1.70
C GLY A 36 -23.63 -15.44 2.84
N ASP A 37 -22.89 -16.14 3.71
CA ASP A 37 -23.43 -16.80 4.91
C ASP A 37 -23.01 -16.09 6.21
N VAL A 38 -22.56 -14.84 6.10
CA VAL A 38 -22.01 -14.08 7.23
C VAL A 38 -22.98 -12.97 7.65
N PRO A 39 -23.38 -12.92 8.93
CA PRO A 39 -24.32 -11.92 9.40
C PRO A 39 -23.69 -10.52 9.37
N GLY A 40 -24.53 -9.54 9.01
CA GLY A 40 -24.18 -8.14 9.13
C GLY A 40 -24.12 -7.67 10.58
N LEU A 41 -23.76 -6.40 10.75
CA LEU A 41 -23.63 -5.73 12.02
C LEU A 41 -24.93 -5.81 12.85
N PRO A 42 -24.87 -6.32 14.09
CA PRO A 42 -26.03 -6.34 14.98
C PRO A 42 -26.61 -4.94 15.22
N LYS A 43 -27.93 -4.89 15.43
CA LYS A 43 -28.63 -3.62 15.68
C LYS A 43 -28.15 -3.01 17.00
N GLY A 44 -27.62 -1.78 16.92
CA GLY A 44 -27.10 -1.04 18.07
C GLY A 44 -25.58 -1.06 18.18
N ASP A 45 -24.91 -1.94 17.42
CA ASP A 45 -23.46 -1.99 17.38
C ASP A 45 -22.87 -0.84 16.58
N SER A 46 -21.62 -0.48 16.90
CA SER A 46 -20.94 0.66 16.32
C SER A 46 -20.36 0.32 14.95
N ARG A 47 -20.90 0.92 13.89
CA ARG A 47 -20.33 0.88 12.53
C ARG A 47 -18.86 1.28 12.49
N LYS A 48 -18.48 2.20 13.38
CA LYS A 48 -17.10 2.67 13.53
C LYS A 48 -16.18 1.55 14.00
N ILE A 49 -16.57 0.83 15.05
CA ILE A 49 -15.80 -0.30 15.59
C ILE A 49 -15.76 -1.44 14.57
N ALA A 50 -16.86 -1.70 13.88
CA ALA A 50 -16.89 -2.71 12.82
C ALA A 50 -15.90 -2.40 11.70
N LEU A 51 -15.88 -1.17 11.18
CA LEU A 51 -14.90 -0.74 10.18
C LEU A 51 -13.46 -0.80 10.71
N TYR A 52 -13.23 -0.39 11.97
CA TYR A 52 -11.92 -0.48 12.62
C TYR A 52 -11.41 -1.93 12.67
N ASN A 53 -12.27 -2.88 13.04
CA ASN A 53 -11.91 -4.29 13.12
C ASN A 53 -11.65 -4.91 11.73
N VAL A 54 -12.43 -4.54 10.72
CA VAL A 54 -12.19 -4.96 9.32
C VAL A 54 -10.79 -4.55 8.86
N VAL A 55 -10.32 -3.36 9.25
CA VAL A 55 -8.97 -2.88 8.95
C VAL A 55 -7.91 -3.67 9.71
N ARG A 56 -8.07 -3.85 11.02
CA ARG A 56 -7.09 -4.55 11.89
C ARG A 56 -6.90 -6.02 11.53
N GLN A 57 -7.97 -6.65 11.02
CA GLN A 57 -8.05 -8.08 10.73
C GLN A 57 -8.18 -8.34 9.23
N LEU A 58 -7.59 -7.48 8.39
CA LEU A 58 -7.56 -7.68 6.95
C LEU A 58 -6.71 -8.91 6.60
N ASP A 59 -7.27 -9.81 5.80
CA ASP A 59 -6.54 -10.99 5.30
C ASP A 59 -5.50 -10.58 4.25
N LEU A 60 -4.22 -10.71 4.59
CA LEU A 60 -3.09 -10.39 3.72
C LEU A 60 -2.76 -11.52 2.72
N SER A 61 -3.35 -12.70 2.87
CA SER A 61 -3.21 -13.78 1.89
C SER A 61 -4.05 -13.54 0.62
N LEU A 62 -4.93 -12.53 0.66
CA LEU A 62 -5.72 -12.11 -0.48
C LEU A 62 -4.84 -11.67 -1.65
N LYS A 63 -5.42 -11.78 -2.85
CA LYS A 63 -4.80 -11.17 -4.02
C LYS A 63 -4.68 -9.65 -3.82
N PRO A 64 -3.59 -9.02 -4.26
CA PRO A 64 -3.36 -7.58 -4.13
C PRO A 64 -4.53 -6.70 -4.61
N GLU A 65 -5.20 -7.07 -5.70
CA GLU A 65 -6.40 -6.38 -6.18
C GLU A 65 -7.58 -6.46 -5.20
N ALA A 66 -7.72 -7.57 -4.47
CA ALA A 66 -8.76 -7.74 -3.47
C ALA A 66 -8.50 -6.87 -2.23
N ILE A 67 -7.24 -6.77 -1.81
CA ILE A 67 -6.80 -5.86 -0.74
C ILE A 67 -7.14 -4.41 -1.09
N ASP A 68 -6.85 -3.97 -2.32
CA ASP A 68 -7.22 -2.64 -2.80
C ASP A 68 -8.73 -2.38 -2.77
N ALA A 69 -9.52 -3.32 -3.29
CA ALA A 69 -10.97 -3.17 -3.31
C ALA A 69 -11.54 -3.06 -1.89
N VAL A 70 -10.98 -3.80 -0.92
CA VAL A 70 -11.36 -3.67 0.49
C VAL A 70 -10.97 -2.30 1.04
N TRP A 71 -9.75 -1.81 0.76
CA TRP A 71 -9.35 -0.45 1.16
C TRP A 71 -10.28 0.61 0.59
N HIS A 72 -10.58 0.54 -0.70
CA HIS A 72 -11.49 1.48 -1.35
C HIS A 72 -12.88 1.46 -0.71
N ALA A 73 -13.41 0.27 -0.39
CA ALA A 73 -14.69 0.11 0.29
C ALA A 73 -14.67 0.72 1.69
N VAL A 74 -13.65 0.40 2.50
CA VAL A 74 -13.48 0.93 3.86
C VAL A 74 -13.44 2.45 3.85
N PHE A 75 -12.63 3.07 2.99
CA PHE A 75 -12.53 4.53 2.92
C PHE A 75 -13.79 5.19 2.36
N SER A 76 -14.44 4.56 1.39
CA SER A 76 -15.73 5.02 0.88
C SER A 76 -16.80 5.04 1.97
N MET A 77 -16.78 4.07 2.89
CA MET A 77 -17.69 4.05 4.04
C MET A 77 -17.27 5.04 5.12
N ALA A 78 -15.98 5.12 5.45
CA ALA A 78 -15.45 6.05 6.44
C ALA A 78 -15.73 7.51 6.08
N ASN A 79 -15.63 7.89 4.79
CA ASN A 79 -15.95 9.24 4.32
C ASN A 79 -17.42 9.62 4.50
N LYS A 80 -18.34 8.66 4.31
CA LYS A 80 -19.77 8.88 4.53
C LYS A 80 -20.10 9.03 6.01
N LEU A 81 -19.27 8.43 6.88
CA LEU A 81 -19.39 8.48 8.33
C LEU A 81 -18.32 9.45 8.88
N TRP A 82 -18.45 10.74 8.60
CA TRP A 82 -17.43 11.79 8.89
C TRP A 82 -16.75 11.72 10.28
N TRP A 83 -17.46 11.27 11.33
CA TRP A 83 -16.93 11.05 12.68
C TRP A 83 -16.11 9.76 12.88
N CYS A 84 -15.93 8.94 11.83
CA CYS A 84 -15.12 7.71 11.84
C CYS A 84 -13.77 7.91 11.13
N ARG A 85 -13.55 9.04 10.44
CA ARG A 85 -12.37 9.22 9.59
C ARG A 85 -11.05 9.10 10.37
N ASP A 86 -10.99 9.71 11.54
CA ASP A 86 -9.77 9.71 12.37
C ASP A 86 -9.51 8.33 12.98
N ASP A 87 -10.53 7.64 13.48
CA ASP A 87 -10.38 6.28 14.03
C ASP A 87 -9.95 5.26 12.97
N ILE A 88 -10.46 5.38 11.74
CA ILE A 88 -10.06 4.50 10.63
C ILE A 88 -8.65 4.83 10.16
N ALA A 89 -8.25 6.10 10.14
CA ALA A 89 -6.87 6.47 9.86
C ALA A 89 -5.90 5.92 10.92
N ASP A 90 -6.25 6.00 12.21
CA ASP A 90 -5.48 5.39 13.30
C ASP A 90 -5.41 3.86 13.13
N ALA A 91 -6.52 3.20 12.79
CA ALA A 91 -6.54 1.77 12.49
C ALA A 91 -5.57 1.39 11.36
N THR A 92 -5.55 2.19 10.29
CA THR A 92 -4.67 1.95 9.15
C THR A 92 -3.20 2.24 9.45
N TYR A 93 -2.92 3.23 10.30
CA TYR A 93 -1.57 3.48 10.81
C TYR A 93 -1.07 2.25 11.58
N TRP A 94 -1.84 1.76 12.54
CA TRP A 94 -1.46 0.57 13.31
C TRP A 94 -1.36 -0.67 12.44
N TRP A 95 -2.25 -0.83 11.46
CA TRP A 95 -2.12 -1.92 10.48
C TRP A 95 -0.80 -1.83 9.71
N THR A 96 -0.41 -0.65 9.22
CA THR A 96 0.88 -0.51 8.54
C THR A 96 2.06 -0.74 9.47
N GLU A 97 2.01 -0.30 10.73
CA GLU A 97 3.12 -0.42 11.68
C GLU A 97 3.26 -1.82 12.29
N ASP A 98 2.15 -2.55 12.46
CA ASP A 98 2.16 -3.92 13.01
C ASP A 98 2.53 -4.94 11.93
N TYR A 99 2.04 -4.80 10.70
CA TYR A 99 2.22 -5.81 9.64
C TYR A 99 3.43 -5.59 8.73
N LEU A 100 3.88 -4.34 8.47
CA LEU A 100 5.07 -4.11 7.62
C LEU A 100 6.35 -4.75 8.20
N PRO A 101 6.64 -4.65 9.51
CA PRO A 101 7.87 -5.23 10.08
C PRO A 101 7.86 -6.77 10.12
N GLU A 102 6.69 -7.38 10.36
CA GLU A 102 6.55 -8.85 10.37
C GLU A 102 6.68 -9.42 8.95
N ALA A 103 6.00 -8.81 7.96
CA ALA A 103 6.16 -9.19 6.55
C ALA A 103 7.58 -8.92 6.01
N ALA A 104 8.30 -7.90 6.49
CA ALA A 104 9.69 -7.64 6.09
C ALA A 104 10.66 -8.74 6.54
N ASN A 105 10.48 -9.22 7.78
CA ASN A 105 11.34 -10.25 8.36
C ASN A 105 11.14 -11.59 7.64
N ASP A 106 9.90 -11.89 7.27
CA ASP A 106 9.56 -13.07 6.48
C ASP A 106 10.13 -12.93 5.05
N ALA A 107 9.96 -11.78 4.38
CA ALA A 107 10.50 -11.51 3.04
C ALA A 107 12.03 -11.72 2.91
N ILE A 108 12.77 -11.40 3.97
CA ILE A 108 14.24 -11.55 4.02
C ILE A 108 14.65 -13.01 4.27
N GLN A 109 13.81 -13.81 4.94
CA GLN A 109 14.06 -15.23 5.21
C GLN A 109 13.52 -16.16 4.10
N GLU A 110 12.51 -15.74 3.35
CA GLU A 110 11.78 -16.54 2.35
C GLU A 110 12.49 -16.69 0.99
N GLU A 111 13.70 -16.14 0.79
CA GLU A 111 14.54 -16.43 -0.39
C GLU A 111 15.31 -17.77 -0.28
N ASP A 112 14.93 -18.65 0.65
CA ASP A 112 15.41 -20.04 0.71
C ASP A 112 14.64 -20.88 -0.34
N PRO A 113 15.33 -21.52 -1.32
CA PRO A 113 14.70 -22.01 -2.56
C PRO A 113 13.81 -23.26 -2.42
N ASP A 114 13.54 -23.75 -1.21
CA ASP A 114 12.96 -25.08 -0.98
C ASP A 114 11.53 -25.11 -0.39
N ASP A 115 10.91 -23.97 -0.05
CA ASP A 115 9.58 -23.99 0.58
C ASP A 115 8.50 -23.25 -0.23
N ASP A 116 7.60 -24.04 -0.84
CA ASP A 116 6.44 -23.63 -1.64
C ASP A 116 5.30 -23.10 -0.75
N TYR A 117 5.45 -21.88 -0.20
CA TYR A 117 4.42 -21.19 0.60
C TYR A 117 3.45 -20.33 -0.24
N GLY A 118 3.07 -20.77 -1.45
CA GLY A 118 2.09 -20.06 -2.28
C GLY A 118 2.65 -18.86 -3.06
N LEU A 119 3.97 -18.80 -3.17
CA LEU A 119 4.74 -17.87 -4.00
C LEU A 119 4.57 -18.20 -5.50
N VAL A 120 3.39 -17.92 -6.06
CA VAL A 120 3.24 -17.87 -7.53
C VAL A 120 4.17 -16.76 -8.03
N ASP A 121 5.29 -17.15 -8.63
CA ASP A 121 6.38 -16.35 -9.23
C ASP A 121 7.59 -15.99 -8.32
N GLY A 122 7.72 -16.53 -7.10
CA GLY A 122 8.92 -16.34 -6.28
C GLY A 122 9.10 -14.95 -5.63
N TYR A 123 8.03 -14.15 -5.54
CA TYR A 123 8.02 -12.85 -4.85
C TYR A 123 7.13 -12.88 -3.62
N ASP A 124 7.53 -12.16 -2.57
CA ASP A 124 6.69 -11.92 -1.40
C ASP A 124 5.53 -10.99 -1.77
N LYS A 125 4.37 -11.60 -1.98
CA LYS A 125 3.13 -10.91 -2.32
C LYS A 125 2.58 -10.10 -1.15
N ARG A 126 2.79 -10.54 0.09
CA ARG A 126 2.32 -9.83 1.29
C ARG A 126 3.06 -8.51 1.41
N TRP A 127 4.37 -8.52 1.22
CA TRP A 127 5.19 -7.30 1.18
C TRP A 127 4.69 -6.31 0.11
N ILE A 128 4.56 -6.77 -1.13
CA ILE A 128 4.14 -5.90 -2.25
C ILE A 128 2.71 -5.37 -2.05
N ALA A 129 1.78 -6.21 -1.60
CA ALA A 129 0.41 -5.80 -1.33
C ALA A 129 0.32 -4.79 -0.17
N THR A 130 1.13 -4.97 0.87
CA THR A 130 1.20 -4.06 2.00
C THR A 130 1.78 -2.70 1.58
N ALA A 131 2.84 -2.71 0.77
CA ALA A 131 3.44 -1.51 0.19
C ALA A 131 2.43 -0.73 -0.68
N LEU A 132 1.68 -1.44 -1.53
CA LEU A 132 0.60 -0.84 -2.33
C LEU A 132 -0.51 -0.25 -1.44
N GLY A 133 -0.93 -0.98 -0.41
CA GLY A 133 -1.88 -0.50 0.60
C GLY A 133 -1.41 0.82 1.23
N ALA A 134 -0.16 0.86 1.71
CA ALA A 134 0.43 2.05 2.33
C ALA A 134 0.46 3.26 1.37
N ALA A 135 0.82 3.05 0.10
CA ALA A 135 0.76 4.13 -0.89
C ALA A 135 -0.67 4.60 -1.15
N ARG A 136 -1.66 3.70 -1.17
CA ARG A 136 -3.05 4.13 -1.32
C ARG A 136 -3.54 4.97 -0.16
N LEU A 137 -3.20 4.61 1.08
CA LEU A 137 -3.46 5.45 2.25
C LEU A 137 -2.92 6.86 2.03
N PHE A 138 -1.72 6.97 1.46
CA PHE A 138 -1.11 8.26 1.22
C PHE A 138 -1.74 9.03 0.05
N SER A 139 -2.04 8.33 -1.06
CA SER A 139 -2.77 8.80 -2.23
C SER A 139 -4.19 9.32 -1.92
N LEU A 140 -4.71 9.01 -0.74
CA LEU A 140 -6.04 9.41 -0.31
C LEU A 140 -6.03 10.37 0.90
N GLU A 141 -4.85 10.84 1.33
CA GLU A 141 -4.67 11.70 2.51
C GLU A 141 -5.09 11.01 3.82
N TYR A 142 -4.98 9.68 3.89
CA TYR A 142 -5.24 8.89 5.10
C TYR A 142 -3.98 8.50 5.87
N GLY A 143 -2.81 8.84 5.37
CA GLY A 143 -1.56 8.71 6.11
C GLY A 143 -0.52 7.96 5.31
N TYR A 144 0.70 7.99 5.82
CA TYR A 144 1.82 7.23 5.30
C TYR A 144 2.69 6.92 6.51
N SER A 145 3.06 5.67 6.69
CA SER A 145 3.77 5.24 7.89
C SER A 145 5.29 5.43 7.73
N PRO A 146 6.03 5.69 8.82
CA PRO A 146 7.49 5.74 8.75
C PRO A 146 8.09 4.43 8.26
N TRP A 147 7.47 3.28 8.54
CA TRP A 147 7.89 2.01 7.91
C TRP A 147 7.71 1.98 6.40
N ALA A 148 6.59 2.48 5.86
CA ALA A 148 6.38 2.55 4.42
C ALA A 148 7.43 3.46 3.75
N TRP A 149 7.76 4.58 4.39
CA TRP A 149 8.85 5.46 3.95
C TRP A 149 10.20 4.74 3.95
N ASN A 150 10.59 4.10 5.05
CA ASN A 150 11.87 3.39 5.13
C ASN A 150 11.94 2.23 4.12
N SER A 151 10.86 1.46 3.99
CA SER A 151 10.74 0.39 3.00
C SER A 151 10.92 0.90 1.57
N PHE A 152 10.38 2.08 1.26
CA PHE A 152 10.59 2.77 -0.01
C PHE A 152 12.06 3.15 -0.23
N ILE A 153 12.72 3.71 0.79
CA ILE A 153 14.15 4.09 0.77
C ILE A 153 15.02 2.86 0.54
N ASP A 154 14.79 1.81 1.33
CA ASP A 154 15.54 0.56 1.29
C ASP A 154 15.35 -0.17 -0.04
N GLY A 155 14.12 -0.34 -0.51
CA GLY A 155 13.84 -1.07 -1.75
C GLY A 155 14.36 -0.40 -3.03
N LEU A 156 14.79 0.86 -2.96
CA LEU A 156 15.49 1.55 -4.05
C LEU A 156 16.99 1.77 -3.77
N GLU A 157 17.51 1.25 -2.65
CA GLU A 157 18.91 1.44 -2.25
C GLU A 157 19.31 2.92 -2.19
N LEU A 158 18.39 3.79 -1.75
CA LEU A 158 18.66 5.23 -1.68
C LEU A 158 19.67 5.58 -0.57
N GLU A 159 19.91 4.63 0.34
CA GLU A 159 20.97 4.68 1.35
C GLU A 159 21.90 3.46 1.22
N PRO A 160 23.24 3.63 1.35
CA PRO A 160 24.18 2.52 1.23
C PRO A 160 24.04 1.51 2.37
N GLY A 161 24.10 0.22 2.04
CA GLY A 161 24.24 -0.86 3.01
C GLY A 161 22.98 -1.70 3.25
N SER A 162 21.86 -1.40 2.58
CA SER A 162 20.65 -2.21 2.64
C SER A 162 20.79 -3.43 1.72
N VAL A 163 20.54 -4.63 2.26
CA VAL A 163 20.33 -5.84 1.44
C VAL A 163 18.97 -5.71 0.78
N ILE A 164 18.91 -5.92 -0.54
CA ILE A 164 17.73 -5.61 -1.36
C ILE A 164 17.31 -6.79 -2.25
N SER A 165 16.05 -7.20 -2.11
CA SER A 165 15.41 -8.23 -2.94
C SER A 165 14.55 -7.62 -4.05
N ASP A 166 14.18 -8.44 -5.04
CA ASP A 166 13.22 -8.04 -6.07
C ASP A 166 11.84 -7.73 -5.47
N SER A 167 11.43 -8.43 -4.41
CA SER A 167 10.20 -8.13 -3.67
C SER A 167 10.24 -6.69 -3.11
N MET A 168 11.38 -6.27 -2.53
CA MET A 168 11.57 -4.91 -2.03
C MET A 168 11.52 -3.88 -3.16
N ARG A 169 12.19 -4.14 -4.29
CA ARG A 169 12.15 -3.27 -5.48
C ARG A 169 10.74 -3.10 -6.02
N ILE A 170 9.99 -4.19 -6.15
CA ILE A 170 8.61 -4.18 -6.64
C ILE A 170 7.68 -3.48 -5.64
N GLY A 171 7.88 -3.69 -4.33
CA GLY A 171 7.16 -2.96 -3.28
C GLY A 171 7.37 -1.44 -3.37
N SER A 172 8.61 -0.99 -3.59
CA SER A 172 8.90 0.43 -3.84
C SER A 172 8.27 0.96 -5.13
N CYS A 173 8.25 0.16 -6.20
CA CYS A 173 7.55 0.49 -7.43
C CYS A 173 6.04 0.63 -7.21
N ALA A 174 5.42 -0.29 -6.44
CA ALA A 174 4.01 -0.22 -6.09
C ALA A 174 3.69 1.09 -5.36
N GLN A 175 4.58 1.52 -4.45
CA GLN A 175 4.42 2.78 -3.74
C GLN A 175 4.52 4.01 -4.65
N LEU A 176 5.50 4.02 -5.55
CA LEU A 176 5.71 5.11 -6.50
C LEU A 176 4.62 5.18 -7.57
N LEU A 177 4.09 4.06 -8.05
CA LEU A 177 2.97 4.06 -9.00
C LEU A 177 1.67 4.51 -8.31
N GLY A 178 1.44 4.07 -7.08
CA GLY A 178 0.20 4.36 -6.33
C GLY A 178 0.16 5.74 -5.67
N ALA A 179 1.31 6.38 -5.40
CA ALA A 179 1.40 7.66 -4.69
C ALA A 179 2.57 8.57 -5.10
N GLY A 180 3.23 8.31 -6.23
CA GLY A 180 4.44 9.00 -6.66
C GLY A 180 4.30 10.50 -6.82
N GLN A 181 3.18 11.00 -7.34
CA GLN A 181 2.95 12.45 -7.48
C GLN A 181 2.77 13.11 -6.13
N ARG A 182 2.10 12.44 -5.18
CA ARG A 182 2.00 12.96 -3.81
C ARG A 182 3.32 12.89 -3.06
N LEU A 183 4.10 11.83 -3.25
CA LEU A 183 5.46 11.72 -2.72
C LEU A 183 6.33 12.86 -3.27
N LYS A 184 6.29 13.10 -4.59
CA LYS A 184 6.96 14.22 -5.25
C LYS A 184 6.55 15.57 -4.65
N LEU A 185 5.24 15.84 -4.54
CA LEU A 185 4.74 17.09 -3.93
C LEU A 185 5.20 17.26 -2.48
N ARG A 186 5.27 16.18 -1.70
CA ARG A 186 5.78 16.17 -0.32
C ARG A 186 7.27 16.47 -0.27
N ILE A 187 8.06 15.81 -1.12
CA ILE A 187 9.51 15.98 -1.23
C ILE A 187 9.83 17.43 -1.62
N HIS A 188 9.19 17.95 -2.66
CA HIS A 188 9.37 19.34 -3.14
C HIS A 188 8.80 20.38 -2.16
N GLY A 189 7.88 19.97 -1.27
CA GLY A 189 7.31 20.78 -0.19
C GLY A 189 8.27 21.10 0.96
N GLY A 190 9.54 20.69 0.90
CA GLY A 190 10.42 20.73 2.08
C GLY A 190 10.19 19.52 2.98
N GLY A 191 10.01 18.34 2.38
CA GLY A 191 10.22 17.08 3.08
C GLY A 191 11.67 16.88 3.40
N SER A 192 12.03 16.97 4.68
CA SER A 192 13.31 16.48 5.14
C SER A 192 13.35 14.97 4.89
N ARG A 193 14.41 14.49 4.22
CA ARG A 193 14.72 13.06 4.10
C ARG A 193 14.86 12.36 5.45
N PHE A 194 15.12 13.13 6.52
CA PHE A 194 15.26 12.66 7.90
C PHE A 194 13.95 12.75 8.70
N GLU A 195 12.94 13.48 8.19
CA GLU A 195 11.62 13.55 8.81
C GLU A 195 10.68 12.58 8.10
N GLY A 196 10.72 11.32 8.57
CA GLY A 196 9.61 10.40 8.34
C GLY A 196 8.31 10.91 8.98
N PRO A 197 7.16 10.36 8.61
CA PRO A 197 5.91 10.61 9.33
C PRO A 197 6.09 10.27 10.81
N GLY A 198 5.80 11.23 11.71
CA GLY A 198 6.03 11.06 13.15
C GLY A 198 5.13 10.01 13.82
N PRO A 199 5.39 9.62 15.08
CA PRO A 199 4.59 8.62 15.81
C PRO A 199 3.13 9.09 15.96
N GLY A 200 2.18 8.25 15.56
CA GLY A 200 0.75 8.64 15.49
C GLY A 200 0.42 9.58 14.34
N GLY A 201 1.32 9.72 13.36
CA GLY A 201 1.05 9.85 11.93
C GLY A 201 -0.12 10.71 11.48
N ARG A 202 -0.40 11.87 12.12
CA ARG A 202 -1.50 12.77 11.68
C ARG A 202 -1.15 13.46 10.37
N TYR A 203 -1.27 12.65 9.32
CA TYR A 203 -1.17 12.90 7.89
C TYR A 203 0.09 13.67 7.46
N LEU A 204 0.72 13.20 6.39
CA LEU A 204 1.72 13.98 5.67
C LEU A 204 1.06 15.27 5.14
N LYS A 205 1.08 16.34 5.95
CA LYS A 205 0.74 17.67 5.45
C LYS A 205 1.85 18.09 4.52
N ARG A 206 1.50 18.43 3.28
CA ARG A 206 2.34 19.27 2.42
C ARG A 206 2.76 20.47 3.26
N GLN A 207 4.01 20.50 3.69
CA GLN A 207 4.58 21.76 4.14
C GLN A 207 4.92 22.53 2.86
N PRO A 208 4.69 23.84 2.78
CA PRO A 208 5.37 24.65 1.80
C PRO A 208 6.86 24.67 2.19
N PRO A 209 7.77 24.63 1.21
CA PRO A 209 9.19 24.76 1.51
C PRO A 209 9.41 26.16 2.11
N LYS A 210 10.05 26.20 3.27
CA LYS A 210 10.28 27.43 4.05
C LYS A 210 11.49 28.20 3.53
N THR A 211 12.38 27.54 2.78
CA THR A 211 13.57 28.15 2.18
C THR A 211 13.85 27.65 0.74
N GLU A 212 14.59 28.43 -0.05
CA GLU A 212 15.09 27.98 -1.36
C GLU A 212 16.04 26.77 -1.25
N GLN A 213 16.76 26.67 -0.13
CA GLN A 213 17.64 25.53 0.15
C GLN A 213 16.85 24.22 0.31
N GLU A 214 15.71 24.25 1.01
CA GLU A 214 14.83 23.10 1.16
C GLU A 214 14.22 22.65 -0.18
N LYS A 215 13.85 23.60 -1.06
CA LYS A 215 13.38 23.28 -2.42
C LYS A 215 14.44 22.51 -3.21
N LYS A 216 15.67 23.02 -3.17
CA LYS A 216 16.82 22.41 -3.86
C LYS A 216 17.10 21.00 -3.35
N GLN A 217 17.07 20.79 -2.04
CA GLN A 217 17.26 19.47 -1.44
C GLN A 217 16.16 18.48 -1.83
N GLY A 218 14.89 18.94 -1.88
CA GLY A 218 13.78 18.14 -2.36
C GLY A 218 13.96 17.71 -3.82
N GLU A 219 14.32 18.64 -4.69
CA GLU A 219 14.61 18.32 -6.10
C GLU A 219 15.79 17.34 -6.23
N GLU A 220 16.90 17.59 -5.53
CA GLU A 220 18.06 16.69 -5.54
C GLU A 220 17.69 15.27 -5.08
N PHE A 221 16.83 15.15 -4.06
CA PHE A 221 16.34 13.86 -3.60
C PHE A 221 15.41 13.20 -4.62
N TRP A 222 14.50 13.95 -5.24
CA TRP A 222 13.63 13.40 -6.28
C TRP A 222 14.42 12.89 -7.49
N GLN A 223 15.45 13.61 -7.92
CA GLN A 223 16.34 13.14 -8.98
C GLN A 223 17.11 11.87 -8.58
N LYS A 224 17.46 11.70 -7.29
CA LYS A 224 18.03 10.44 -6.79
C LYS A 224 17.03 9.29 -6.88
N VAL A 225 15.76 9.51 -6.59
CA VAL A 225 14.71 8.49 -6.76
C VAL A 225 14.62 8.03 -8.21
N LEU A 226 14.55 8.97 -9.16
CA LEU A 226 14.49 8.66 -10.58
C LEU A 226 15.75 7.91 -11.06
N LYS A 227 16.91 8.33 -10.59
CA LYS A 227 18.18 7.65 -10.90
C LYS A 227 18.25 6.24 -10.29
N ALA A 228 17.78 6.05 -9.06
CA ALA A 228 17.75 4.74 -8.43
C ALA A 228 16.85 3.75 -9.19
N LEU A 229 15.70 4.20 -9.68
CA LEU A 229 14.84 3.40 -10.55
C LEU A 229 15.52 2.96 -11.86
N GLU A 230 16.46 3.75 -12.37
CA GLU A 230 17.25 3.43 -13.56
C GLU A 230 18.39 2.46 -13.22
N ASP A 231 19.17 2.79 -12.19
CA ASP A 231 20.33 2.01 -11.78
C ASP A 231 19.94 0.59 -11.29
N GLN A 232 18.84 0.46 -10.55
CA GLN A 232 18.37 -0.83 -10.02
C GLN A 232 17.91 -1.82 -11.10
N GLN A 233 17.63 -1.38 -12.34
CA GLN A 233 17.24 -2.28 -13.43
C GLN A 233 18.34 -3.28 -13.77
N GLN A 234 19.61 -2.91 -13.57
CA GLN A 234 20.76 -3.77 -13.87
C GLN A 234 21.00 -4.83 -12.79
N ASN A 235 20.46 -4.62 -11.59
CA ASN A 235 20.66 -5.46 -10.41
C ASN A 235 19.42 -6.30 -10.06
N ALA A 236 18.35 -6.19 -10.86
CA ALA A 236 17.08 -6.85 -10.63
C ALA A 236 16.86 -8.01 -11.61
N GLY A 237 16.02 -8.97 -11.24
CA GLY A 237 15.51 -9.98 -12.17
C GLY A 237 14.69 -9.34 -13.29
N GLU A 238 14.52 -10.06 -14.42
CA GLU A 238 13.89 -9.53 -15.65
C GLU A 238 12.52 -8.88 -15.41
N LYS A 239 11.66 -9.52 -14.62
CA LYS A 239 10.32 -9.02 -14.30
C LYS A 239 10.37 -7.76 -13.40
N ALA A 240 11.24 -7.75 -12.38
CA ALA A 240 11.43 -6.58 -11.53
C ALA A 240 12.04 -5.40 -12.31
N ALA A 241 13.01 -5.65 -13.19
CA ALA A 241 13.59 -4.65 -14.08
C ALA A 241 12.54 -4.01 -15.02
N ALA A 242 11.64 -4.82 -15.59
CA ALA A 242 10.54 -4.32 -16.40
C ALA A 242 9.56 -3.44 -15.61
N ILE A 243 9.26 -3.78 -14.35
CA ILE A 243 8.40 -2.98 -13.46
C ILE A 243 9.08 -1.65 -13.08
N LEU A 244 10.38 -1.69 -12.76
CA LEU A 244 11.20 -0.49 -12.48
C LEU A 244 11.19 0.47 -13.67
N GLN A 245 11.39 -0.04 -14.89
CA GLN A 245 11.36 0.76 -16.11
C GLN A 245 9.99 1.40 -16.34
N LYS A 246 8.89 0.65 -16.23
CA LYS A 246 7.53 1.22 -16.33
C LYS A 246 7.24 2.28 -15.28
N THR A 247 7.72 2.07 -14.06
CA THR A 247 7.60 3.05 -12.96
C THR A 247 8.34 4.33 -13.30
N LEU A 248 9.58 4.23 -13.80
CA LEU A 248 10.38 5.37 -14.24
C LEU A 248 9.69 6.17 -15.36
N GLU A 249 9.15 5.48 -16.36
CA GLU A 249 8.40 6.10 -17.45
C GLU A 249 7.16 6.86 -16.95
N HIS A 250 6.38 6.23 -16.05
CA HIS A 250 5.21 6.84 -15.45
C HIS A 250 5.54 8.14 -14.69
N LEU A 251 6.59 8.10 -13.86
CA LEU A 251 7.02 9.28 -13.09
C LEU A 251 7.58 10.39 -13.97
N LYS A 252 8.38 10.05 -15.01
CA LYS A 252 8.92 11.04 -15.96
C LYS A 252 7.82 11.70 -16.81
N ALA A 253 6.70 11.02 -17.03
CA ALA A 253 5.56 11.57 -17.74
C ALA A 253 4.70 12.53 -16.88
N ASP A 254 5.02 12.69 -15.59
CA ASP A 254 4.20 13.44 -14.63
C ASP A 254 2.72 13.03 -14.65
N ALA A 255 2.48 11.74 -14.86
CA ALA A 255 1.12 11.18 -14.90
C ALA A 255 0.50 11.13 -13.48
N PRO A 256 -0.84 11.22 -13.34
CA PRO A 256 -1.52 11.09 -12.06
C PRO A 256 -1.25 9.75 -11.38
N ASP A 257 -1.29 9.73 -10.04
CA ASP A 257 -1.19 8.51 -9.24
C ASP A 257 -2.19 7.44 -9.71
N MET A 258 -1.70 6.22 -9.91
CA MET A 258 -2.51 5.10 -10.38
C MET A 258 -3.44 4.57 -9.28
N THR A 259 -4.60 4.08 -9.70
CA THR A 259 -5.44 3.19 -8.88
C THR A 259 -4.71 1.88 -8.63
N SER A 260 -5.01 1.17 -7.55
CA SER A 260 -4.26 -0.06 -7.28
C SER A 260 -4.62 -1.20 -8.23
N ILE A 261 -5.77 -1.15 -8.91
CA ILE A 261 -6.05 -2.02 -10.07
C ILE A 261 -5.03 -1.78 -11.19
N GLU A 262 -4.76 -0.51 -11.52
CA GLU A 262 -3.76 -0.17 -12.54
C GLU A 262 -2.36 -0.61 -12.10
N VAL A 263 -1.99 -0.39 -10.83
CA VAL A 263 -0.72 -0.89 -10.28
C VAL A 263 -0.64 -2.42 -10.29
N ALA A 264 -1.69 -3.11 -9.85
CA ALA A 264 -1.76 -4.56 -9.84
C ALA A 264 -1.64 -5.14 -11.26
N ASN A 265 -2.23 -4.50 -12.27
CA ASN A 265 -2.09 -4.92 -13.66
C ASN A 265 -0.67 -4.72 -14.21
N ILE A 266 0.14 -3.85 -13.63
CA ILE A 266 1.56 -3.69 -13.96
C ILE A 266 2.39 -4.79 -13.30
N ILE A 267 2.14 -5.09 -12.03
CA ILE A 267 2.94 -6.03 -11.22
C ILE A 267 2.56 -7.50 -11.51
N TRP A 268 1.26 -7.78 -11.61
CA TRP A 268 0.67 -9.09 -11.92
C TRP A 268 -0.27 -8.97 -13.13
N PRO A 269 0.27 -8.78 -14.35
CA PRO A 269 -0.56 -8.72 -15.54
C PRO A 269 -1.36 -10.02 -15.65
N LYS A 270 -2.68 -9.92 -15.86
CA LYS A 270 -3.53 -11.08 -16.08
C LYS A 270 -2.96 -11.89 -17.24
N SER A 271 -2.67 -13.16 -17.01
CA SER A 271 -2.25 -14.08 -18.07
C SER A 271 -3.31 -14.03 -19.16
N THR A 272 -2.91 -13.57 -20.35
CA THR A 272 -3.76 -13.70 -21.52
C THR A 272 -3.78 -15.18 -21.85
N SER A 273 -4.82 -15.86 -21.39
CA SER A 273 -5.12 -17.25 -21.79
C SER A 273 -5.05 -17.29 -23.31
N THR A 274 -4.04 -17.98 -23.84
CA THR A 274 -3.90 -18.29 -25.26
C THR A 274 -4.37 -19.71 -25.50
#